data_AF-X1BLW0-F1
#
_entry.id   AF-X1BLW0-F1
#
_cell.length_a   1.000
_cell.length_b   1.000
_cell.length_c   1.000
_cell.angle_alpha   90.00
_cell.angle_beta   90.00
_cell.angle_gamma   90.00
#
_symmetry.space_group_name_H-M   'P 1'
#
loop_
_entity.id
_entity.type
_entity.pdbx_description
1 polymer ?
#
loop_
_entity_poly.entity_id
_entity_poly.type
_entity_poly.pdbx_seq_one_letter_code
_entity_poly.pdbx_strand_id
1 'polypeptide(L)'
;MGGAVNVPGNVDGANAEWNVWVDVPAAAAVISLGVPVTLVPLDATNFVPIPAWYQRALSEAKQSNAIVYLERMVGLFSAVTSGFYFMWDELAASVAAGETYTTTKEMSIVVIEG
;
A
#
# COMPACT_ATOMS: atom_id res chain seq x y z
N MET A 1 4.81 0.26 3.80
CA MET A 1 4.14 0.78 2.60
C MET A 1 4.49 2.25 2.52
N GLY A 2 4.92 2.74 1.35
CA GLY A 2 5.11 4.17 1.14
C GLY A 2 6.03 4.50 -0.04
N GLY A 3 5.95 5.75 -0.49
CA GLY A 3 6.75 6.28 -1.59
C GLY A 3 6.21 6.00 -2.99
N ALA A 4 6.71 6.76 -3.95
CA ALA A 4 6.45 6.61 -5.38
C ALA A 4 7.77 6.91 -6.11
N VAL A 5 8.37 5.89 -6.73
CA VAL A 5 9.75 5.97 -7.25
C VAL A 5 9.76 6.36 -8.72
N ASN A 6 9.04 5.63 -9.57
CA ASN A 6 8.96 5.89 -11.01
C ASN A 6 7.53 6.16 -11.50
N VAL A 7 6.61 6.40 -10.57
CA VAL A 7 5.21 6.74 -10.85
C VAL A 7 4.83 8.04 -10.14
N PRO A 8 3.78 8.75 -10.58
CA PRO A 8 3.28 9.91 -9.86
C PRO A 8 2.85 9.58 -8.43
N GLY A 9 2.97 10.56 -7.54
CA GLY A 9 2.38 10.53 -6.20
C GLY A 9 0.84 10.50 -6.21
N ASN A 10 0.25 10.24 -5.04
CA ASN A 10 -1.21 10.20 -4.84
C ASN A 10 -1.73 11.36 -3.96
N VAL A 11 -0.88 12.34 -3.64
CA VAL A 11 -1.27 13.57 -2.95
C VAL A 11 -1.57 14.65 -3.98
N ASP A 12 -2.77 15.24 -3.96
CA ASP A 12 -3.12 16.33 -4.86
C ASP A 12 -2.21 17.55 -4.65
N GLY A 13 -1.62 18.06 -5.73
CA GLY A 13 -0.71 19.21 -5.69
C GLY A 13 0.70 18.92 -5.20
N ALA A 14 1.03 17.66 -4.86
CA ALA A 14 2.38 17.24 -4.52
C ALA A 14 2.76 15.94 -5.26
N ASN A 15 3.94 15.89 -5.87
CA ASN A 15 4.42 14.65 -6.46
C ASN A 15 5.01 13.73 -5.37
N ALA A 16 4.16 13.29 -4.44
CA ALA A 16 4.53 12.47 -3.30
C ALA A 16 3.44 11.43 -3.00
N GLU A 17 3.85 10.30 -2.41
CA GLU A 17 2.93 9.34 -1.82
C GLU A 17 2.54 9.80 -0.40
N TRP A 18 1.27 9.57 -0.03
CA TRP A 18 0.65 10.09 1.18
C TRP A 18 1.43 9.83 2.46
N ASN A 19 1.86 8.60 2.74
CA ASN A 19 2.58 8.25 3.97
C ASN A 19 3.94 8.96 4.08
N VAL A 20 4.65 9.14 2.95
CA VAL A 20 5.89 9.94 2.92
C VAL A 20 5.58 11.44 3.07
N TRP A 21 4.53 11.93 2.41
CA TRP A 21 4.16 13.34 2.41
C TRP A 21 3.72 13.85 3.78
N VAL A 22 2.99 13.03 4.55
CA VAL A 22 2.48 13.39 5.88
C VAL A 22 3.62 13.73 6.86
N ASP A 23 4.78 13.08 6.75
CA ASP A 23 5.97 13.37 7.57
C ASP A 23 7.25 13.08 6.79
N VAL A 24 7.61 14.02 5.90
CA VAL A 24 8.80 13.94 5.05
C VAL A 24 10.10 13.77 5.87
N PRO A 25 10.36 14.56 6.94
CA PRO A 25 11.57 14.39 7.75
C PRO A 25 11.66 13.01 8.42
N ALA A 26 10.55 12.46 8.92
CA ALA A 26 10.57 11.11 9.49
C ALA A 26 10.86 10.03 8.45
N ALA A 27 10.26 10.14 7.26
CA ALA A 27 10.54 9.23 6.15
C ALA A 27 12.01 9.29 5.72
N ALA A 28 12.58 10.51 5.59
CA ALA A 28 13.99 10.71 5.28
C ALA A 28 14.90 10.09 6.34
N ALA A 29 14.60 10.31 7.63
CA ALA A 29 15.34 9.72 8.72
C ALA A 29 15.35 8.18 8.63
N VAL A 30 14.20 7.53 8.46
CA VAL A 30 14.10 6.07 8.37
C VAL A 30 14.89 5.50 7.19
N ILE A 31 14.75 6.10 6.00
CA ILE A 31 15.47 5.64 4.79
C ILE A 31 16.99 5.81 4.96
N SER A 32 17.44 6.80 5.73
CA SER A 32 18.85 7.07 5.97
C SER A 32 19.51 6.19 7.06
N LEU A 33 18.74 5.38 7.80
CA LEU A 33 19.25 4.59 8.95
C LEU A 33 20.29 3.50 8.59
N GLY A 34 20.47 3.19 7.30
CA GLY A 34 21.38 2.13 6.84
C GLY A 34 20.94 0.71 7.23
N VAL A 35 19.69 0.55 7.68
CA VAL A 35 19.08 -0.76 7.93
C VAL A 35 18.51 -1.33 6.63
N PRO A 36 18.39 -2.66 6.48
CA PRO A 36 17.70 -3.24 5.35
C PRO A 36 16.23 -2.78 5.32
N VAL A 37 15.84 -2.13 4.23
CA VAL A 37 14.47 -1.67 4.01
C VAL A 37 13.93 -2.31 2.74
N THR A 38 12.76 -2.94 2.84
CA THR A 38 11.95 -3.31 1.67
C THR A 38 10.88 -2.24 1.49
N LEU A 39 11.10 -1.35 0.51
CA LEU A 39 10.09 -0.35 0.15
C LEU A 39 8.99 -1.03 -0.66
N VAL A 40 7.73 -0.78 -0.29
CA VAL A 40 6.54 -1.19 -1.07
C VAL A 40 5.85 0.09 -1.54
N PRO A 41 6.26 0.65 -2.70
CA PRO A 41 5.81 1.93 -3.20
C PRO A 41 4.58 1.81 -4.10
N LEU A 42 4.05 2.97 -4.54
CA LEU A 42 3.00 3.05 -5.55
C LEU A 42 3.35 2.31 -6.85
N ASP A 43 4.63 2.21 -7.21
CA ASP A 43 5.10 1.42 -8.36
C ASP A 43 4.62 -0.04 -8.27
N ALA A 44 4.54 -0.61 -7.06
CA ALA A 44 4.10 -1.99 -6.85
C ALA A 44 2.59 -2.06 -6.58
N THR A 45 2.09 -1.21 -5.69
CA THR A 45 0.70 -1.31 -5.20
C THR A 45 -0.33 -0.91 -6.25
N ASN A 46 0.03 -0.06 -7.23
CA ASN A 46 -0.87 0.32 -8.32
C ASN A 46 -1.23 -0.87 -9.25
N PHE A 47 -0.50 -2.00 -9.16
CA PHE A 47 -0.84 -3.24 -9.85
C PHE A 47 -1.80 -4.14 -9.08
N VAL A 48 -2.19 -3.76 -7.85
CA VAL A 48 -3.03 -4.58 -6.97
C VAL A 48 -4.31 -3.83 -6.58
N PRO A 49 -5.18 -3.46 -7.56
CA PRO A 49 -6.46 -2.85 -7.26
C PRO A 49 -7.32 -3.83 -6.45
N ILE A 50 -8.13 -3.29 -5.55
CA ILE A 50 -9.15 -4.12 -4.88
C ILE A 50 -10.14 -4.58 -5.94
N PRO A 51 -10.27 -5.90 -6.20
CA PRO A 51 -11.08 -6.37 -7.30
C PRO A 51 -12.57 -6.18 -6.97
N ALA A 52 -13.38 -5.89 -7.99
CA ALA A 52 -14.82 -5.70 -7.83
C ALA A 52 -15.53 -6.93 -7.22
N TRP A 53 -14.96 -8.13 -7.38
CA TRP A 53 -15.49 -9.36 -6.79
C TRP A 53 -15.13 -9.54 -5.30
N TYR A 54 -14.26 -8.70 -4.73
CA TYR A 54 -13.73 -8.88 -3.36
C TYR A 54 -14.84 -8.91 -2.29
N GLN A 55 -15.79 -7.98 -2.38
CA GLN A 55 -16.91 -7.93 -1.43
C GLN A 55 -17.76 -9.20 -1.50
N ARG A 56 -18.02 -9.70 -2.72
CA ARG A 56 -18.73 -10.97 -2.91
C ARG A 56 -17.95 -12.13 -2.31
N ALA A 57 -16.64 -12.20 -2.55
CA ALA A 57 -15.79 -13.24 -1.97
C ALA A 57 -15.80 -13.24 -0.44
N LEU A 58 -15.85 -12.08 0.20
CA LEU A 58 -16.01 -11.98 1.66
C LEU A 58 -17.36 -12.52 2.14
N SER A 59 -18.45 -12.19 1.45
CA SER A 59 -19.79 -12.69 1.81
C SER A 59 -19.95 -14.22 1.64
N GLU A 60 -19.26 -14.80 0.66
CA GLU A 60 -19.31 -16.24 0.35
C GLU A 60 -18.29 -17.06 1.16
N ALA A 61 -17.32 -16.42 1.82
CA ALA A 61 -16.30 -17.08 2.61
C ALA A 61 -16.88 -17.75 3.87
N LYS A 62 -16.17 -18.75 4.40
CA LYS A 62 -16.50 -19.35 5.69
C LYS A 62 -16.42 -18.27 6.77
N GLN A 63 -17.55 -17.99 7.40
CA GLN A 63 -17.68 -16.91 8.35
C GLN A 63 -16.81 -17.14 9.58
N SER A 64 -15.96 -16.16 9.86
CA SER A 64 -15.12 -16.03 11.04
C SER A 64 -15.18 -14.58 11.51
N ASN A 65 -14.77 -14.30 12.75
CA ASN A 65 -14.77 -12.93 13.27
C ASN A 65 -13.96 -11.97 12.38
N ALA A 66 -12.86 -12.45 11.78
CA ALA A 66 -12.05 -11.66 10.85
C ALA A 66 -12.78 -11.35 9.54
N ILE A 67 -13.47 -12.35 8.96
CA ILE A 67 -14.24 -12.18 7.72
C ILE A 67 -15.41 -11.22 7.94
N VAL A 68 -16.15 -11.36 9.04
CA VAL A 68 -17.26 -10.46 9.38
C VAL A 68 -16.77 -9.02 9.57
N TYR A 69 -15.60 -8.85 10.21
CA TYR A 69 -15.00 -7.53 10.38
C TYR A 69 -14.60 -6.91 9.04
N LEU A 70 -13.91 -7.66 8.18
CA LEU A 70 -13.51 -7.20 6.84
C LEU A 70 -14.72 -6.86 5.97
N GLU A 71 -15.75 -7.71 5.95
CA GLU A 71 -16.99 -7.45 5.21
C GLU A 71 -17.64 -6.14 5.66
N ARG A 72 -17.68 -5.89 6.98
CA ARG A 72 -18.21 -4.63 7.52
C ARG A 72 -17.35 -3.43 7.14
N MET A 73 -16.02 -3.53 7.24
CA MET A 73 -15.11 -2.44 6.87
C MET A 73 -15.23 -2.09 5.38
N VAL A 74 -15.21 -3.09 4.51
CA VAL A 74 -15.40 -2.89 3.05
C VAL A 74 -16.78 -2.31 2.76
N GLY A 75 -17.83 -2.76 3.46
CA GLY A 75 -19.19 -2.25 3.28
C GLY A 75 -19.40 -0.81 3.75
N LEU A 76 -18.64 -0.33 4.74
CA LEU A 76 -18.73 1.04 5.26
C LEU A 76 -18.04 2.07 4.35
N PHE A 77 -17.02 1.64 3.61
CA PHE A 77 -16.27 2.50 2.71
C PHE A 77 -16.56 2.11 1.26
N SER A 78 -17.63 2.65 0.68
CA SER A 78 -17.95 2.45 -0.75
C SER A 78 -16.80 2.84 -1.68
N ALA A 79 -15.90 3.71 -1.22
CA ALA A 79 -14.67 4.05 -1.92
C ALA A 79 -13.73 2.83 -2.10
N VAL A 80 -13.72 1.87 -1.17
CA VAL A 80 -12.89 0.65 -1.25
C VAL A 80 -13.23 -0.18 -2.48
N THR A 81 -14.50 -0.19 -2.91
CA THR A 81 -14.95 -0.90 -4.13
C THR A 81 -15.13 0.02 -5.33
N SER A 82 -14.76 1.30 -5.22
CA SER A 82 -14.93 2.30 -6.29
C SER A 82 -13.96 2.16 -7.47
N GLY A 83 -13.00 1.23 -7.38
CA GLY A 83 -11.91 1.08 -8.35
C GLY A 83 -10.74 2.05 -8.13
N PHE A 84 -10.82 2.94 -7.14
CA PHE A 84 -9.76 3.88 -6.77
C PHE A 84 -8.89 3.41 -5.59
N TYR A 85 -9.24 2.28 -4.96
CA TYR A 85 -8.49 1.69 -3.85
C TYR A 85 -7.69 0.48 -4.28
N PHE A 86 -6.50 0.37 -3.71
CA PHE A 86 -5.53 -0.68 -3.96
C PHE A 86 -5.17 -1.35 -2.65
N MET A 87 -4.68 -2.58 -2.72
CA MET A 87 -4.20 -3.34 -1.57
C MET A 87 -2.81 -2.86 -1.14
N TRP A 88 -2.72 -1.58 -0.76
CA TRP A 88 -1.48 -0.91 -0.44
C TRP A 88 -0.75 -1.55 0.75
N ASP A 89 -1.45 -1.62 1.89
CA ASP A 89 -0.90 -2.10 3.15
C ASP A 89 -0.90 -3.63 3.19
N GLU A 90 -1.92 -4.25 2.60
CA GLU A 90 -2.00 -5.70 2.49
C GLU A 90 -0.85 -6.26 1.64
N LEU A 91 -0.47 -5.62 0.53
CA LEU A 91 0.70 -6.03 -0.24
C LEU A 91 1.97 -5.93 0.60
N ALA A 92 2.14 -4.85 1.37
CA ALA A 92 3.30 -4.70 2.23
C ALA A 92 3.34 -5.75 3.35
N ALA A 93 2.19 -6.08 3.94
CA ALA A 93 2.08 -7.15 4.94
C ALA A 93 2.38 -8.52 4.34
N SER A 94 1.88 -8.83 3.14
CA SER A 94 2.17 -10.08 2.43
C SER A 94 3.67 -10.22 2.11
N VAL A 95 4.31 -9.15 1.62
CA VAL A 95 5.77 -9.15 1.37
C VAL A 95 6.54 -9.37 2.68
N ALA A 96 6.15 -8.71 3.76
CA ALA A 96 6.76 -8.91 5.08
C ALA A 96 6.57 -10.34 5.63
N ALA A 97 5.45 -10.99 5.29
CA ALA A 97 5.18 -12.38 5.63
C ALA A 97 5.96 -13.40 4.78
N GLY A 98 6.71 -12.95 3.76
CA GLY A 98 7.51 -13.79 2.89
C GLY A 98 6.80 -14.28 1.62
N GLU A 99 5.65 -13.71 1.27
CA GLU A 99 4.95 -14.04 0.03
C GLU A 99 5.75 -13.57 -1.20
N THR A 100 5.71 -14.38 -2.26
CA THR A 100 6.55 -14.19 -3.46
C THR A 100 5.80 -13.61 -4.66
N TYR A 101 4.68 -12.92 -4.41
CA TYR A 101 3.88 -12.27 -5.46
C TYR A 101 4.57 -11.08 -6.14
N THR A 102 5.73 -10.65 -5.63
CA THR A 102 6.45 -9.47 -6.08
C THR A 102 7.84 -9.83 -6.59
N THR A 103 8.38 -8.97 -7.47
CA THR A 103 9.81 -8.96 -7.78
C THR A 103 10.42 -7.75 -7.11
N THR A 104 11.53 -7.94 -6.39
CA THR A 104 12.26 -6.85 -5.75
C THR A 104 13.47 -6.44 -6.60
N LYS A 105 13.84 -5.17 -6.48
CA LYS A 105 15.04 -4.61 -7.12
C LYS A 105 15.79 -3.79 -6.08
N GLU A 106 17.09 -4.03 -5.95
CA GLU A 106 17.95 -3.17 -5.12
C GLU A 106 18.09 -1.79 -5.76
N MET A 107 17.90 -0.75 -4.95
CA MET A 107 17.96 0.64 -5.38
C MET A 107 18.53 1.50 -4.26
N SER A 108 19.34 2.49 -4.64
CA SER A 108 19.65 3.62 -3.75
C SER A 108 18.51 4.64 -3.86
N ILE A 109 17.85 4.91 -2.75
CA ILE A 109 16.70 5.82 -2.68
C ILE A 109 17.00 6.91 -1.65
N VAL A 110 16.56 8.12 -1.95
CA VAL A 110 16.58 9.26 -1.04
C VAL A 110 15.20 9.89 -1.03
N VAL A 111 14.75 10.37 0.13
CA VAL A 111 13.54 11.19 0.23
C VAL A 111 13.94 12.63 -0.07
N ILE A 112 13.25 13.28 -1.00
CA ILE A 112 13.51 14.68 -1.34
C ILE A 112 12.86 15.55 -0.26
N GLU A 113 13.70 16.15 0.57
CA GLU A 113 13.33 17.21 1.50
C GLU A 113 13.41 18.54 0.74
N GLY A 114 12.39 19.40 0.91
CA GLY A 114 12.23 20.64 0.12
C GLY A 114 13.38 21.63 0.23
#